data_AF-A0A427AAM7-F1
#
_entry.id   AF-A0A427AAM7-F1
#
_cell.length_a   1.000
_cell.length_b   1.000
_cell.length_c   1.000
_cell.angle_alpha   90.00
_cell.angle_beta   90.00
_cell.angle_gamma   90.00
#
_symmetry.space_group_name_H-M   'P 1'
#
loop_
_entity.id
_entity.type
_entity.pdbx_description
1 polymer ?
#
loop_
_entity_poly.entity_id
_entity_poly.type
_entity_poly.pdbx_seq_one_letter_code
_entity_poly.pdbx_strand_id
1 'polypeptide(L)'
;MQVAERALFLWNNDHIENLIKQNNKVILPIIFPALERNTRSHWNQAVQSLTLNVRKIFSDHDPELVAECSKKFEEDEAKDKENIVKREAIWKRLEEIAASKAVTRDGVIIPRTLPHQVSSG
;
A
#
# COMPACT_ATOMS: atom_id res chain seq x y z
N MET A 1 -5.74 -20.52 -5.87
CA MET A 1 -4.42 -21.17 -6.10
C MET A 1 -4.13 -21.43 -7.59
N GLN A 2 -5.13 -21.77 -8.42
CA GLN A 2 -4.95 -22.04 -9.87
C GLN A 2 -4.24 -20.93 -10.68
N VAL A 3 -4.43 -19.65 -10.35
CA VAL A 3 -3.80 -18.54 -11.10
C VAL A 3 -2.28 -18.53 -10.88
N ALA A 4 -1.82 -18.73 -9.65
CA ALA A 4 -0.39 -18.80 -9.34
C ALA A 4 0.26 -20.03 -9.97
N GLU A 5 -0.46 -21.16 -10.03
CA GLU A 5 -0.02 -22.40 -10.66
C GLU A 5 0.09 -22.29 -12.19
N ARG A 6 -0.86 -21.61 -12.85
CA ARG A 6 -0.76 -21.32 -14.28
C ARG A 6 0.32 -20.29 -14.62
N ALA A 7 0.55 -19.31 -13.75
CA ALA A 7 1.69 -18.41 -13.89
C ALA A 7 3.02 -19.18 -13.74
N LEU A 8 3.06 -20.24 -12.91
CA LEU A 8 4.22 -21.13 -12.70
C LEU A 8 4.71 -21.81 -13.98
N PHE A 9 3.77 -22.27 -14.82
CA PHE A 9 4.12 -22.99 -16.06
C PHE A 9 4.86 -22.13 -17.08
N LEU A 10 4.65 -20.81 -17.05
CA LEU A 10 5.37 -19.88 -17.93
C LEU A 10 6.87 -19.83 -17.57
N TRP A 11 7.23 -20.00 -16.30
CA TRP A 11 8.63 -19.94 -15.84
C TRP A 11 9.42 -21.24 -16.05
N ASN A 12 8.74 -22.39 -16.15
CA ASN A 12 9.37 -23.67 -16.49
C ASN A 12 9.62 -23.85 -18.01
N ASN A 13 9.33 -22.82 -18.81
CA ASN A 13 9.58 -22.83 -20.23
C ASN A 13 10.85 -22.04 -20.53
N ASP A 14 11.91 -22.75 -20.93
CA ASP A 14 13.23 -22.15 -21.23
C ASP A 14 13.15 -20.98 -22.22
N HIS A 15 12.20 -20.99 -23.15
CA HIS A 15 12.02 -19.91 -24.11
C HIS A 15 11.50 -18.63 -23.43
N ILE A 16 10.52 -18.78 -22.54
CA ILE A 16 9.96 -17.65 -21.78
C ILE A 16 10.98 -17.15 -20.76
N GLU A 17 11.68 -18.05 -20.07
CA GLU A 17 12.76 -17.67 -19.15
C GLU A 17 13.83 -16.84 -19.87
N ASN A 18 14.25 -17.27 -21.06
CA ASN A 18 15.24 -16.54 -21.86
C ASN A 18 14.73 -15.16 -22.30
N LEU A 19 13.46 -15.04 -22.73
CA LEU A 19 12.85 -13.75 -23.06
C LEU A 19 12.77 -12.82 -21.85
N ILE A 20 12.46 -13.36 -20.67
CA ILE A 20 12.43 -12.59 -19.42
C ILE A 20 13.82 -12.09 -19.05
N LYS A 21 14.85 -12.93 -19.19
CA LYS A 21 16.26 -12.54 -18.97
C LYS A 21 16.69 -11.42 -19.91
N GLN A 22 16.39 -11.53 -21.20
CA GLN A 22 16.72 -10.49 -22.19
C GLN A 22 16.05 -9.13 -21.91
N ASN A 23 14.91 -9.14 -21.22
CA ASN A 23 14.14 -7.94 -20.89
C ASN A 23 14.16 -7.62 -19.39
N ASN A 24 15.13 -8.16 -18.63
CA ASN A 24 15.18 -8.10 -17.17
C ASN A 24 15.14 -6.66 -16.64
N LYS A 25 15.82 -5.71 -17.30
CA LYS A 25 15.89 -4.29 -16.92
C LYS A 25 14.53 -3.59 -16.88
N VAL A 26 13.54 -4.10 -17.61
CA VAL A 26 12.17 -3.56 -17.61
C VAL A 26 11.26 -4.41 -16.73
N ILE A 27 11.35 -5.73 -16.86
CA ILE A 27 10.42 -6.66 -16.18
C ILE A 27 10.70 -6.70 -14.67
N LEU A 28 11.96 -6.86 -14.28
CA LEU A 28 12.34 -7.09 -12.88
C LEU A 28 11.88 -5.93 -11.98
N PRO A 29 12.15 -4.65 -12.28
CA PRO A 29 11.68 -3.55 -11.42
C PRO A 29 10.16 -3.49 -11.22
N ILE A 30 9.37 -3.96 -12.19
CA ILE A 30 7.90 -3.95 -12.11
C ILE A 30 7.39 -5.04 -11.17
N ILE A 31 7.96 -6.24 -11.26
CA ILE A 31 7.48 -7.41 -10.49
C ILE A 31 8.15 -7.55 -9.13
N PHE A 32 9.34 -6.97 -8.95
CA PHE A 32 10.16 -7.11 -7.75
C PHE A 32 9.41 -6.76 -6.45
N PRO A 33 8.63 -5.66 -6.36
CA PRO A 33 7.87 -5.35 -5.14
C PRO A 33 6.83 -6.43 -4.77
N ALA A 34 6.27 -7.14 -5.75
CA ALA A 34 5.35 -8.24 -5.50
C ALA A 34 6.12 -9.48 -5.02
N LEU A 35 7.28 -9.76 -5.60
CA LEU A 35 8.16 -10.85 -5.17
C LEU A 35 8.61 -10.66 -3.72
N GLU A 36 9.10 -9.49 -3.33
CA GLU A 36 9.57 -9.23 -1.96
C GLU A 36 8.44 -9.30 -0.92
N ARG A 37 7.22 -8.85 -1.25
CA ARG A 37 6.09 -9.01 -0.34
C ARG A 37 5.69 -10.48 -0.16
N ASN A 38 5.75 -11.26 -1.24
CA ASN A 38 5.43 -12.68 -1.21
C ASN A 38 6.47 -13.50 -0.44
N THR A 39 7.76 -13.15 -0.50
CA THR A 39 8.80 -13.84 0.29
C THR A 39 8.64 -13.56 1.79
N ARG A 40 8.22 -12.35 2.17
CA ARG A 40 8.10 -11.96 3.58
C ARG A 40 6.95 -12.62 4.32
N SER A 41 5.77 -12.77 3.72
CA SER A 41 4.58 -13.24 4.46
C SER A 41 3.45 -13.79 3.57
N HIS A 42 3.75 -14.66 2.62
CA HIS A 42 2.68 -15.34 1.87
C HIS A 42 2.14 -16.56 2.63
N TRP A 43 0.82 -16.68 2.82
CA TRP A 43 0.21 -17.78 3.62
C TRP A 43 0.38 -19.18 3.00
N ASN A 44 0.68 -19.25 1.70
CA ASN A 44 0.87 -20.50 0.96
C ASN A 44 2.35 -20.77 0.70
N GLN A 45 2.85 -21.89 1.23
CA GLN A 45 4.25 -22.30 1.12
C GLN A 45 4.71 -22.54 -0.32
N ALA A 46 3.85 -23.11 -1.18
CA ALA A 46 4.21 -23.36 -2.57
C ALA A 46 4.47 -22.06 -3.34
N VAL A 47 3.67 -21.02 -3.06
CA VAL A 47 3.85 -19.69 -3.64
C VAL A 47 5.13 -19.03 -3.13
N GLN A 48 5.47 -19.21 -1.83
CA GLN A 48 6.75 -18.74 -1.31
C GLN A 48 7.93 -19.41 -2.03
N SER A 49 7.92 -20.74 -2.12
CA SER A 49 8.99 -21.51 -2.80
C SER A 49 9.14 -21.11 -4.26
N LEU A 50 8.04 -20.87 -4.98
CA LEU A 50 8.10 -20.36 -6.35
C LEU A 50 8.74 -18.97 -6.42
N THR A 51 8.30 -18.08 -5.55
CA THR A 51 8.78 -16.70 -5.52
C THR A 51 10.30 -16.69 -5.32
N LEU A 52 10.81 -17.58 -4.46
CA LEU A 52 12.25 -17.76 -4.26
C LEU A 52 12.95 -18.31 -5.52
N ASN A 53 12.34 -19.24 -6.25
CA ASN A 53 12.89 -19.73 -7.51
C ASN A 53 13.01 -18.60 -8.55
N VAL A 54 11.92 -17.85 -8.78
CA VAL A 54 11.92 -16.70 -9.71
C VAL A 54 12.97 -15.66 -9.31
N ARG A 55 13.06 -15.34 -8.01
CA ARG A 55 14.08 -14.43 -7.49
C ARG A 55 15.49 -14.95 -7.77
N LYS A 56 15.73 -16.25 -7.60
CA LYS A 56 17.01 -16.90 -7.91
C LYS A 56 17.36 -16.78 -9.40
N ILE A 57 16.41 -17.02 -10.32
CA ILE A 57 16.66 -16.88 -11.77
C ILE A 57 17.19 -15.48 -12.11
N PHE A 58 16.62 -14.43 -11.51
CA PHE A 58 17.09 -13.07 -11.71
C PHE A 58 18.43 -12.79 -11.03
N SER A 59 18.62 -13.26 -9.80
CA SER A 59 19.90 -13.10 -9.09
C SER A 59 21.06 -13.81 -9.80
N ASP A 60 20.81 -14.99 -10.36
CA ASP A 60 21.82 -15.75 -11.11
C ASP A 60 22.14 -15.08 -12.47
N HIS A 61 21.22 -14.28 -13.01
CA HIS A 61 21.39 -13.59 -14.29
C HIS A 61 22.01 -12.19 -14.16
N ASP A 62 21.52 -11.38 -13.22
CA ASP A 62 21.92 -9.98 -13.01
C ASP A 62 21.75 -9.59 -11.53
N PRO A 63 22.73 -9.94 -10.68
CA PRO A 63 22.65 -9.66 -9.23
C PRO A 63 22.69 -8.16 -8.91
N GLU A 64 23.33 -7.35 -9.76
CA GLU A 64 23.40 -5.90 -9.56
C GLU A 64 22.02 -5.25 -9.74
N LEU A 65 21.28 -5.65 -10.78
CA LEU A 65 19.91 -5.16 -11.00
C LEU A 65 18.97 -5.59 -9.87
N VAL A 66 19.14 -6.80 -9.32
CA VAL A 66 18.40 -7.26 -8.14
C VAL A 66 18.71 -6.37 -6.93
N ALA A 67 19.98 -6.04 -6.69
CA ALA A 67 20.38 -5.17 -5.59
C ALA A 67 19.81 -3.75 -5.74
N GLU A 68 19.83 -3.20 -6.95
CA GLU A 68 19.22 -1.90 -7.27
C GLU A 68 17.71 -1.91 -6.98
N CYS A 69 17.00 -2.95 -7.44
CA CYS A 69 15.57 -3.10 -7.17
C CYS A 69 15.27 -3.25 -5.67
N SER A 70 16.12 -3.97 -4.93
CA SER A 70 16.00 -4.11 -3.46
C SER A 70 16.11 -2.78 -2.76
N LYS A 71 17.13 -1.99 -3.10
CA LYS A 71 17.34 -0.67 -2.51
C LYS A 71 16.15 0.26 -2.80
N LYS A 72 15.70 0.30 -4.05
CA LYS A 72 14.54 1.12 -4.44
C LYS A 72 13.28 0.71 -3.70
N PHE A 73 13.05 -0.60 -3.53
CA PHE A 73 11.90 -1.11 -2.79
C PHE A 73 11.92 -0.67 -1.32
N GLU A 74 13.08 -0.70 -0.67
CA GLU A 74 13.24 -0.20 0.71
C GLU A 74 12.98 1.30 0.83
N GLU A 75 13.48 2.10 -0.13
CA GLU A 75 13.22 3.54 -0.20
C GLU A 75 11.73 3.85 -0.37
N ASP A 76 11.06 3.13 -1.28
CA ASP A 76 9.62 3.26 -1.51
C ASP A 76 8.80 2.85 -0.27
N GLU A 77 9.17 1.76 0.41
CA GLU A 77 8.51 1.35 1.66
C GLU A 77 8.67 2.38 2.78
N ALA A 78 9.85 2.99 2.91
CA ALA A 78 10.09 4.02 3.91
C ALA A 78 9.22 5.26 3.63
N LYS A 79 9.15 5.67 2.36
CA LYS A 79 8.33 6.80 1.91
C LYS A 79 6.83 6.54 2.10
N ASP A 80 6.36 5.33 1.82
CA ASP A 80 4.96 4.95 2.04
C ASP A 80 4.59 5.00 3.52
N LYS A 81 5.46 4.52 4.41
CA LYS A 81 5.28 4.63 5.87
C LYS A 81 5.21 6.09 6.32
N GLU A 82 6.10 6.93 5.81
CA GLU A 82 6.08 8.37 6.12
C GLU A 82 4.76 9.02 5.65
N ASN A 83 4.28 8.67 4.46
CA ASN A 83 3.02 9.16 3.93
C ASN A 83 1.81 8.72 4.78
N ILE A 84 1.82 7.48 5.29
CA ILE A 84 0.79 6.98 6.20
C ILE A 84 0.77 7.81 7.49
N VAL A 85 1.94 8.01 8.13
CA VAL A 85 2.05 8.81 9.37
C VAL A 85 1.59 10.25 9.14
N LYS A 86 1.98 10.87 8.01
CA LYS A 86 1.51 12.22 7.64
C LYS A 86 -0.01 12.28 7.49
N ARG A 87 -0.62 11.27 6.85
CA ARG A 87 -2.08 11.20 6.70
C ARG A 87 -2.76 11.05 8.05
N GLU A 88 -2.27 10.18 8.92
CA GLU A 88 -2.80 9.98 10.27
C GLU A 88 -2.74 11.27 11.11
N ALA A 89 -1.64 12.02 11.04
CA ALA A 89 -1.51 13.30 11.74
C ALA A 89 -2.51 14.35 11.23
N ILE A 90 -2.74 14.41 9.91
CA ILE A 90 -3.75 15.30 9.30
C ILE A 90 -5.15 14.91 9.78
N TRP A 91 -5.49 13.62 9.75
CA TRP A 91 -6.79 13.11 10.20
C TRP A 91 -7.05 13.44 11.67
N LYS A 92 -6.06 13.20 12.55
CA LYS A 92 -6.17 13.52 13.98
C LYS A 92 -6.44 15.01 14.22
N ARG A 93 -5.74 15.89 13.50
CA ARG A 93 -5.96 17.35 13.62
C ARG A 93 -7.36 17.74 13.16
N LEU A 94 -7.89 17.11 12.11
CA LEU A 94 -9.26 17.37 11.63
C LEU A 94 -10.30 16.94 12.67
N GLU A 95 -10.10 15.80 13.33
CA GLU A 95 -10.95 15.32 14.42
C GLU A 95 -10.95 16.28 15.61
N GLU A 96 -9.78 16.77 16.03
CA GLU A 96 -9.64 17.75 17.11
C GLU A 96 -10.38 19.08 16.81
N ILE A 97 -10.28 19.57 15.57
CA ILE A 97 -11.00 20.78 15.13
C ILE A 97 -12.51 20.54 15.12
N ALA A 98 -12.96 19.37 14.64
CA ALA A 98 -14.38 19.02 14.61
C ALA A 98 -14.97 18.91 16.03
N ALA A 99 -14.26 18.24 16.94
CA ALA A 99 -14.64 18.14 18.36
C ALA A 99 -14.74 19.52 19.02
N SER A 100 -13.76 20.39 18.78
CA SER A 100 -13.74 21.76 19.34
C SER A 100 -14.90 22.63 18.81
N LYS A 101 -15.28 22.45 17.54
CA LYS A 101 -16.43 23.14 16.93
C LYS A 101 -17.79 22.59 17.41
N ALA A 102 -17.86 21.31 17.78
CA ALA A 102 -19.05 20.75 18.39
C ALA A 102 -19.28 21.32 19.81
N VAL A 103 -18.22 21.41 20.61
CA VAL A 103 -18.28 21.98 21.98
C VAL A 103 -18.70 23.47 21.98
N THR A 104 -18.28 24.24 20.97
CA THR A 104 -18.66 25.66 20.87
C THR A 104 -20.11 25.90 20.40
N ARG A 105 -20.74 24.92 19.74
CA ARG A 105 -22.14 25.01 19.30
C ARG A 105 -23.16 24.85 20.44
N ASP A 106 -22.80 24.13 21.51
CA ASP A 106 -23.64 23.98 22.70
C ASP A 106 -23.60 25.20 23.65
N GLY A 107 -22.79 26.23 23.34
CA GLY A 107 -22.68 27.45 24.13
C GLY A 107 -23.68 28.57 23.79
N VAL A 108 -24.48 28.44 22.72
CA VAL A 108 -25.48 29.45 22.36
C VAL A 108 -26.83 29.09 22.99
N ILE A 109 -26.98 29.45 24.26
CA ILE A 109 -28.31 29.56 24.89
C ILE A 109 -28.97 30.78 24.25
N ILE A 110 -29.79 30.56 23.23
CA ILE A 110 -30.73 31.59 22.76
C ILE A 110 -31.78 31.75 23.86
N PRO A 111 -31.90 32.90 24.54
CA PRO A 111 -32.98 33.11 25.50
C PRO A 111 -34.28 33.10 24.70
N ARG A 112 -35.14 32.11 24.96
CA ARG A 112 -36.49 32.06 24.39
C ARG A 112 -37.26 33.25 24.96
N THR A 113 -37.26 34.37 24.24
CA THR A 113 -38.14 35.49 24.53
C THR A 113 -39.58 35.01 24.33
N LEU A 114 -40.28 34.80 25.45
CA LEU A 114 -41.73 34.64 25.49
C LEU A 114 -42.36 35.94 24.96
N PRO A 115 -43.15 35.92 23.86
CA PRO A 115 -43.94 37.08 23.51
C PRO A 115 -45.09 37.21 24.50
N HIS A 116 -45.04 38.33 25.19
CA HIS A 116 -46.06 38.90 26.05
C HIS A 116 -47.43 38.91 25.37
N GLN A 117 -48.47 38.56 26.13
CA GLN A 117 -49.88 38.74 25.79
C GLN A 117 -50.14 40.17 25.27
N VAL A 118 -50.93 40.31 24.21
CA VAL A 118 -51.62 41.56 23.89
C VAL A 118 -53.08 41.24 23.54
N SER A 119 -53.97 41.79 24.36
CA SER A 119 -55.42 41.80 24.22
C SER A 119 -55.88 42.89 23.24
N SER A 120 -57.10 42.70 22.72
CA SER A 120 -58.06 43.71 22.19
C SER A 120 -58.04 43.89 20.66
N GLY A 121 -59.19 43.97 19.97
CA GLY A 121 -60.59 44.10 20.40
C GLY A 121 -61.57 43.63 19.33
#